data_AF-A0A2R5G8B3-F1
#
_entry.id   AF-A0A2R5G8B3-F1
#
_cell.length_a   1.000
_cell.length_b   1.000
_cell.length_c   1.000
_cell.angle_alpha   90.00
_cell.angle_beta   90.00
_cell.angle_gamma   90.00
#
_symmetry.space_group_name_H-M   'P 1'
#
loop_
_entity.id
_entity.type
_entity.pdbx_description
1 polymer ?
#
loop_
_entity_poly.entity_id
_entity_poly.type
_entity_poly.pdbx_seq_one_letter_code
_entity_poly.pdbx_strand_id
1 'polypeptide(L)'
;MPRVAPRLHHVRCLSQAAPTTVVTSKAATSELKVELYEEGKLAKAESTLCLPETALGIFPGAMGTVLLPRIVGPAVARDLILTSRRFDGQEAFELGLANRVAKGAEQTVQTAMDLGAHISKMGPLGVKAARIVIDQGLDMSFKDHALLSDEHRFPLNDSEDFKEALAAFAEGRKPVFKGC
;
A
#
# COMPACT_ATOMS: atom_id res chain seq x y z
N MET A 1 40.41 -15.42 12.24
CA MET A 1 39.50 -15.75 11.11
C MET A 1 38.55 -16.87 11.54
N PRO A 2 37.30 -16.57 11.91
CA PRO A 2 36.21 -17.53 11.81
C PRO A 2 35.31 -17.16 10.62
N ARG A 3 35.08 -18.14 9.74
CA ARG A 3 34.06 -18.10 8.69
C ARG A 3 32.68 -18.22 9.33
N VAL A 4 31.73 -17.37 8.93
CA VAL A 4 30.30 -17.63 9.09
C VAL A 4 29.69 -17.66 7.70
N ALA A 5 29.22 -18.84 7.30
CA ALA A 5 28.49 -19.08 6.05
C ALA A 5 26.97 -19.21 6.37
N PRO A 6 26.10 -19.33 5.35
CA PRO A 6 25.03 -18.40 5.05
C PRO A 6 23.67 -18.84 5.62
N ARG A 7 22.77 -17.89 5.88
CA ARG A 7 21.33 -18.15 6.01
C ARG A 7 20.52 -17.07 5.30
N LEU A 8 20.69 -16.98 3.98
CA LEU A 8 19.72 -16.38 3.08
C LEU A 8 18.80 -17.51 2.61
N HIS A 9 17.63 -17.65 3.22
CA HIS A 9 16.61 -18.53 2.69
C HIS A 9 15.23 -17.86 2.70
N HIS A 10 14.83 -17.50 1.48
CA HIS A 10 13.48 -17.52 0.91
C HIS A 10 12.46 -16.49 1.43
N VAL A 11 12.37 -15.35 0.73
CA VAL A 11 11.08 -14.72 0.43
C VAL A 11 10.93 -14.72 -1.09
N ARG A 12 10.02 -15.58 -1.55
CA ARG A 12 9.71 -15.81 -2.96
C ARG A 12 8.67 -14.77 -3.37
N CYS A 13 9.07 -13.83 -4.22
CA CYS A 13 8.14 -12.98 -4.95
C CYS A 13 7.30 -13.89 -5.86
N LEU A 14 6.04 -14.09 -5.50
CA LEU A 14 5.06 -14.75 -6.36
C LEU A 14 4.31 -13.67 -7.12
N SER A 15 4.54 -13.66 -8.43
CA SER A 15 3.79 -12.89 -9.40
C SER A 15 2.35 -13.42 -9.52
N GLN A 16 1.44 -12.49 -9.85
CA GLN A 16 0.07 -12.69 -10.32
C GLN A 16 -0.99 -13.17 -9.31
N ALA A 17 -1.41 -12.28 -8.42
CA ALA A 17 -2.79 -12.06 -7.96
C ALA A 17 -2.80 -10.72 -7.19
N ALA A 18 -3.96 -10.04 -7.09
CA ALA A 18 -4.11 -8.66 -6.59
C ALA A 18 -3.17 -8.28 -5.42
N PRO A 19 -2.44 -7.15 -5.46
CA PRO A 19 -1.43 -6.83 -4.47
C PRO A 19 -2.12 -6.37 -3.18
N THR A 20 -2.29 -7.27 -2.22
CA THR A 20 -2.53 -6.89 -0.82
C THR A 20 -1.29 -7.24 -0.04
N THR A 21 -0.55 -6.22 0.40
CA THR A 21 0.77 -6.42 0.97
C THR A 21 0.78 -6.22 2.47
N VAL A 22 1.43 -7.16 3.11
CA VAL A 22 1.33 -7.43 4.54
C VAL A 22 2.66 -7.03 5.16
N VAL A 23 2.69 -5.89 5.86
CA VAL A 23 3.86 -5.44 6.60
C VAL A 23 4.00 -6.32 7.84
N THR A 24 4.66 -7.46 7.69
CA THR A 24 4.97 -8.37 8.79
C THR A 24 6.35 -8.10 9.37
N SER A 25 6.38 -8.11 10.69
CA SER A 25 7.50 -7.73 11.54
C SER A 25 8.69 -8.69 11.42
N LYS A 26 9.78 -8.22 10.81
CA LYS A 26 11.15 -8.23 11.39
C LYS A 26 12.12 -7.30 10.64
N ALA A 27 11.70 -6.09 10.26
CA ALA A 27 12.58 -5.16 9.54
C ALA A 27 13.40 -4.31 10.52
N ALA A 28 14.49 -4.89 11.05
CA ALA A 28 15.60 -4.14 11.64
C ALA A 28 16.76 -4.10 10.62
N THR A 29 16.49 -3.65 9.41
CA THR A 29 17.49 -3.47 8.34
C THR A 29 17.05 -2.31 7.47
N SER A 30 18.02 -1.70 6.78
CA SER A 30 17.95 -0.65 5.76
C SER A 30 17.06 -0.98 4.54
N GLU A 31 16.12 -1.89 4.70
CA GLU A 31 15.20 -2.45 3.72
C GLU A 31 13.76 -1.99 4.00
N LEU A 32 13.56 -0.83 4.64
CA LEU A 32 12.28 -0.09 4.63
C LEU A 32 11.98 0.47 3.21
N LYS A 33 12.35 -0.30 2.19
CA LYS A 33 11.88 -0.28 0.81
C LYS A 33 10.52 -0.99 0.68
N VAL A 34 9.96 -1.46 1.79
CA VAL A 34 8.66 -2.12 1.88
C VAL A 34 7.56 -1.13 1.48
N GLU A 35 7.07 -1.29 0.25
CA GLU A 35 5.64 -1.21 -0.06
C GLU A 35 4.97 0.16 0.16
N LEU A 36 5.72 1.26 0.04
CA LEU A 36 5.16 2.60 0.23
C LEU A 36 4.13 2.99 -0.85
N TYR A 37 4.07 2.24 -1.95
CA TYR A 37 3.20 2.43 -3.12
C TYR A 37 2.12 1.34 -3.29
N GLU A 38 2.00 0.38 -2.38
CA GLU A 38 1.12 -0.77 -2.62
C GLU A 38 -0.27 -0.59 -1.99
N GLU A 39 -1.28 -1.15 -2.66
CA GLU A 39 -2.70 -1.02 -2.32
C GLU A 39 -3.02 -1.74 -1.00
N GLY A 40 -2.96 -1.00 0.10
CA GLY A 40 -3.40 -1.47 1.42
C GLY A 40 -2.26 -1.88 2.36
N LYS A 41 -1.67 -0.89 3.04
CA LYS A 41 -0.65 -1.13 4.06
C LYS A 41 -1.29 -1.68 5.34
N LEU A 42 -1.03 -2.94 5.66
CA LEU A 42 -1.50 -3.58 6.89
C LEU A 42 -0.35 -3.76 7.86
N ALA A 43 -0.44 -3.16 9.05
CA ALA A 43 0.54 -3.31 10.11
C ALA A 43 0.08 -4.32 11.16
N LYS A 44 1.02 -5.12 11.67
CA LYS A 44 0.80 -5.92 12.88
C LYS A 44 0.97 -5.01 14.11
N ALA A 45 -0.02 -4.97 15.01
CA ALA A 45 -0.06 -4.03 16.13
C ALA A 45 1.24 -4.04 16.95
N GLU A 46 1.71 -5.22 17.33
CA GLU A 46 2.92 -5.41 18.14
C GLU A 46 4.24 -5.45 17.33
N SER A 47 4.21 -5.01 16.06
CA SER A 47 5.44 -4.88 15.29
C SER A 47 6.35 -3.81 15.90
N THR A 48 7.65 -3.89 15.59
CA THR A 48 8.60 -2.83 15.94
C THR A 48 9.23 -2.33 14.65
N LEU A 49 9.07 -1.04 14.40
CA LEU A 49 9.50 -0.33 13.20
C LEU A 49 10.50 0.77 13.60
N CYS A 50 11.49 1.04 12.75
CA CYS A 50 12.41 2.18 12.90
C CYS A 50 13.17 2.47 11.59
N LEU A 51 13.74 3.68 11.50
CA LEU A 51 14.71 4.11 10.48
C LEU A 51 16.07 4.34 11.17
N PRO A 52 16.93 3.32 11.28
CA PRO A 52 18.13 3.36 12.14
C PRO A 52 19.30 4.16 11.57
N GLU A 53 19.20 4.68 10.34
CA GLU A 53 20.32 5.22 9.59
C GLU A 53 20.99 6.43 10.24
N THR A 54 20.23 7.33 10.86
CA THR A 54 20.81 8.52 11.53
C THR A 54 21.55 8.16 12.81
N ALA A 55 21.14 7.12 13.53
CA ALA A 55 21.93 6.55 14.62
C ALA A 55 23.27 5.94 14.17
N LEU A 56 23.41 5.62 12.88
CA LEU A 56 24.65 5.12 12.26
C LEU A 56 25.47 6.24 11.59
N GLY A 57 25.08 7.51 11.74
CA GLY A 57 25.76 8.66 11.14
C GLY A 57 25.53 8.84 9.64
N ILE A 58 24.53 8.15 9.08
CA ILE A 58 24.10 8.28 7.69
C ILE A 58 22.62 8.70 7.62
N PHE A 59 21.98 8.67 6.46
CA PHE A 59 20.53 8.93 6.33
C PHE A 59 19.85 7.82 5.52
N PRO A 60 18.51 7.69 5.59
CA PRO A 60 17.78 6.67 4.83
C PRO A 60 17.97 6.80 3.31
N GLY A 61 18.85 5.97 2.74
CA GLY A 61 19.26 6.04 1.33
C GLY A 61 18.27 5.40 0.34
N ALA A 62 17.32 4.59 0.83
CA ALA A 62 16.30 3.93 0.01
C ALA A 62 15.04 4.79 -0.16
N MET A 63 15.21 6.08 -0.49
CA MET A 63 14.15 7.09 -0.62
C MET A 63 13.37 7.40 0.68
N GLY A 64 13.81 6.94 1.85
CA GLY A 64 13.10 7.18 3.11
C GLY A 64 12.92 8.68 3.43
N THR A 65 13.92 9.50 3.09
CA THR A 65 13.85 10.96 3.22
C THR A 65 12.93 11.65 2.21
N VAL A 66 12.50 10.93 1.17
CA VAL A 66 11.65 11.43 0.07
C VAL A 66 10.20 10.98 0.26
N LEU A 67 9.99 9.70 0.54
CA LEU A 67 8.66 9.09 0.58
C LEU A 67 7.97 9.27 1.94
N LEU A 68 8.69 9.12 3.05
CA LEU A 68 8.10 9.24 4.38
C LEU A 68 7.39 10.60 4.60
N PRO A 69 8.01 11.77 4.32
CA PRO A 69 7.32 13.05 4.50
C PRO A 69 6.12 13.26 3.57
N ARG A 70 6.03 12.56 2.44
CA ARG A 70 4.85 12.58 1.55
C ARG A 70 3.67 11.78 2.14
N ILE A 71 3.95 10.82 3.02
CA ILE A 71 2.95 9.93 3.61
C ILE A 71 2.47 10.47 4.95
N VAL A 72 3.40 10.75 5.88
CA VAL A 72 3.08 11.12 7.26
C VAL A 72 3.27 12.62 7.55
N GLY A 73 3.63 13.40 6.53
CA GLY A 73 3.97 14.80 6.65
C GLY A 73 5.40 15.06 7.17
N PRO A 74 5.94 16.28 6.97
CA PRO A 74 7.33 16.60 7.27
C PRO A 74 7.65 16.61 8.77
N ALA A 75 6.68 16.91 9.63
CA ALA A 75 6.89 16.95 11.09
C ALA A 75 7.15 15.55 11.65
N VAL A 76 6.25 14.61 11.38
CA VAL A 76 6.39 13.21 11.80
C VAL A 76 7.61 12.58 11.16
N ALA A 77 7.86 12.82 9.87
CA ALA A 77 9.02 12.27 9.19
C ALA A 77 10.34 12.72 9.82
N ARG A 78 10.46 13.99 10.24
CA ARG A 78 11.64 14.48 10.96
C ARG A 78 11.81 13.80 12.30
N ASP A 79 10.74 13.65 13.08
CA ASP A 79 10.80 12.93 14.35
C ASP A 79 11.34 11.50 14.14
N LEU A 80 10.71 10.73 13.26
CA LEU A 80 11.10 9.34 13.00
C LEU A 80 12.51 9.19 12.43
N ILE A 81 12.89 10.04 11.46
CA ILE A 81 14.20 9.96 10.79
C ILE A 81 15.32 10.49 11.68
N LEU A 82 15.15 11.66 12.30
CA LEU A 82 16.24 12.32 13.02
C LEU A 82 16.53 11.67 14.37
N THR A 83 15.53 11.04 15.00
CA THR A 83 15.70 10.37 16.30
C THR A 83 16.04 8.88 16.17
N SER A 84 15.82 8.27 15.00
CA SER A 84 15.85 6.81 14.83
C SER A 84 15.02 6.04 15.86
N ARG A 85 14.00 6.67 16.47
CA ARG A 85 13.21 6.01 17.52
C ARG A 85 12.43 4.83 16.96
N ARG A 86 12.13 3.90 17.85
CA ARG A 86 11.23 2.79 17.55
C ARG A 86 9.79 3.24 17.71
N PHE A 87 8.92 2.68 16.89
CA PHE A 87 7.48 2.80 16.94
C PHE A 87 6.84 1.44 16.64
N ASP A 88 5.56 1.28 16.98
CA ASP A 88 4.84 0.03 16.73
C ASP A 88 3.86 0.13 15.56
N GLY A 89 3.19 -0.98 15.25
CA GLY A 89 2.24 -1.01 14.12
C GLY A 89 0.96 -0.24 14.39
N GLN A 90 0.60 -0.05 15.66
CA GLN A 90 -0.54 0.78 16.04
C GLN A 90 -0.23 2.25 15.78
N GLU A 91 0.95 2.72 16.20
CA GLU A 91 1.43 4.05 15.89
C GLU A 91 1.57 4.25 14.36
N ALA A 92 2.08 3.24 13.62
CA ALA A 92 2.15 3.31 12.17
C ALA A 92 0.78 3.56 11.51
N PHE A 93 -0.28 2.94 12.04
CA PHE A 93 -1.66 3.18 11.58
C PHE A 93 -2.14 4.58 11.92
N GLU A 94 -1.89 5.05 13.14
CA GLU A 94 -2.28 6.40 13.59
C GLU A 94 -1.58 7.52 12.80
N LEU A 95 -0.34 7.29 12.39
CA LEU A 95 0.44 8.21 11.57
C LEU A 95 0.05 8.19 10.08
N GLY A 96 -0.83 7.27 9.66
CA GLY A 96 -1.18 7.06 8.25
C GLY A 96 -0.09 6.35 7.42
N LEU A 97 0.93 5.79 8.09
CA LEU A 97 1.92 4.93 7.44
C LEU A 97 1.33 3.55 7.12
N ALA A 98 0.36 3.08 7.90
CA ALA A 98 -0.47 1.92 7.62
C ALA A 98 -1.94 2.31 7.48
N ASN A 99 -2.67 1.62 6.61
CA ASN A 99 -4.10 1.84 6.35
C ASN A 99 -4.99 0.98 7.25
N ARG A 100 -4.44 -0.10 7.82
CA ARG A 100 -5.13 -1.03 8.72
C ARG A 100 -4.12 -1.59 9.73
N VAL A 101 -4.64 -2.06 10.87
CA VAL A 101 -3.86 -2.74 11.89
C VAL A 101 -4.54 -4.07 12.26
N ALA A 102 -3.75 -5.11 12.49
CA ALA A 102 -4.22 -6.42 12.92
C ALA A 102 -3.43 -6.95 14.12
N LYS A 103 -4.07 -7.76 14.96
CA LYS A 103 -3.49 -8.44 16.12
C LYS A 103 -2.99 -9.82 15.70
N GLY A 104 -1.68 -10.03 15.71
CA GLY A 104 -1.12 -11.33 15.36
C GLY A 104 -1.16 -11.68 13.87
N ALA A 105 -0.46 -12.74 13.50
CA ALA A 105 -0.24 -13.13 12.09
C ALA A 105 -1.52 -13.64 11.41
N GLU A 106 -2.35 -14.40 12.13
CA GLU A 106 -3.59 -14.98 11.59
C GLU A 106 -4.58 -13.88 11.18
N GLN A 107 -4.85 -12.92 12.08
CA GLN A 107 -5.73 -11.80 11.77
C GLN A 107 -5.16 -10.91 10.65
N THR A 108 -3.83 -10.84 10.53
CA THR A 108 -3.18 -10.10 9.45
C THR A 108 -3.52 -10.73 8.09
N VAL A 109 -3.38 -12.05 7.96
CA VAL A 109 -3.74 -12.78 6.72
C VAL A 109 -5.24 -12.67 6.44
N GLN A 110 -6.09 -12.86 7.46
CA GLN A 110 -7.53 -12.77 7.28
C GLN A 110 -7.96 -11.36 6.80
N THR A 111 -7.40 -10.31 7.42
CA THR A 111 -7.70 -8.92 7.03
C THR A 111 -7.29 -8.63 5.58
N ALA A 112 -6.14 -9.16 5.15
CA ALA A 112 -5.68 -9.04 3.76
C ALA A 112 -6.62 -9.79 2.79
N MET A 113 -7.01 -11.02 3.13
CA MET A 113 -7.95 -11.81 2.32
C MET A 113 -9.33 -11.14 2.23
N ASP A 114 -9.85 -10.62 3.33
CA ASP A 114 -11.15 -9.94 3.37
C ASP A 114 -11.12 -8.67 2.51
N LEU A 115 -10.01 -7.92 2.53
CA LEU A 115 -9.81 -6.76 1.68
C LEU A 115 -9.78 -7.15 0.20
N GLY A 116 -9.00 -8.15 -0.17
CA GLY A 116 -8.96 -8.66 -1.54
C GLY A 116 -10.32 -9.17 -2.03
N ALA A 117 -11.05 -9.90 -1.17
CA ALA A 117 -12.39 -10.38 -1.45
C ALA A 117 -13.45 -9.27 -1.51
N HIS A 118 -13.18 -8.12 -0.90
CA HIS A 118 -14.02 -6.93 -1.02
C HIS A 118 -13.75 -6.20 -2.35
N ILE A 119 -12.47 -5.96 -2.67
CA ILE A 119 -12.06 -5.30 -3.91
C ILE A 119 -12.48 -6.11 -5.14
N SER A 120 -12.41 -7.45 -5.07
CA SER A 120 -12.82 -8.32 -6.19
C SER A 120 -14.31 -8.25 -6.54
N LYS A 121 -15.14 -7.65 -5.67
CA LYS A 121 -16.57 -7.39 -5.92
C LYS A 121 -16.80 -6.04 -6.61
N MET A 122 -15.78 -5.22 -6.73
CA MET A 122 -15.87 -3.91 -7.41
C MET A 122 -15.68 -4.10 -8.92
N GLY A 123 -16.09 -3.11 -9.71
CA GLY A 123 -15.93 -3.12 -11.17
C GLY A 123 -14.45 -3.18 -11.57
N PRO A 124 -13.95 -4.27 -12.20
CA PRO A 124 -12.52 -4.45 -12.45
C PRO A 124 -11.89 -3.34 -13.29
N LEU A 125 -12.62 -2.85 -14.30
CA LEU A 125 -12.16 -1.74 -15.13
C LEU A 125 -12.03 -0.43 -14.34
N GLY A 126 -13.00 -0.15 -13.46
CA GLY A 126 -12.98 1.02 -12.59
C GLY A 126 -11.85 0.97 -11.57
N VAL A 127 -11.63 -0.17 -10.92
CA VAL A 127 -10.50 -0.37 -9.99
C VAL A 127 -9.18 -0.14 -10.70
N LYS A 128 -8.99 -0.74 -11.88
CA LYS A 128 -7.76 -0.59 -12.67
C LYS A 128 -7.52 0.87 -13.07
N ALA A 129 -8.56 1.55 -13.57
CA ALA A 129 -8.49 2.96 -13.95
C ALA A 129 -8.13 3.86 -12.76
N ALA A 130 -8.82 3.68 -11.63
CA ALA A 130 -8.56 4.45 -10.41
C ALA A 130 -7.11 4.29 -9.94
N ARG A 131 -6.59 3.07 -9.92
CA ARG A 131 -5.19 2.80 -9.55
C ARG A 131 -4.21 3.54 -10.45
N ILE A 132 -4.40 3.45 -11.78
CA ILE A 132 -3.52 4.12 -12.74
C ILE A 132 -3.49 5.63 -12.49
N VAL A 133 -4.67 6.25 -12.33
CA VAL A 133 -4.80 7.70 -12.11
C VAL A 133 -4.17 8.11 -10.78
N ILE A 134 -4.33 7.31 -9.72
CA ILE A 134 -3.69 7.57 -8.43
C ILE A 134 -2.17 7.48 -8.59
N ASP A 135 -1.65 6.34 -9.04
CA ASP A 135 -0.21 6.05 -9.02
C ASP A 135 0.59 6.99 -9.94
N GLN A 136 0.08 7.28 -11.13
CA GLN A 136 0.78 8.11 -12.11
C GLN A 136 0.61 9.61 -11.82
N GLY A 137 -0.47 9.99 -11.16
CA GLY A 137 -0.83 11.39 -10.93
C GLY A 137 -0.10 12.08 -9.79
N LEU A 138 0.49 11.34 -8.85
CA LEU A 138 1.07 11.91 -7.61
C LEU A 138 2.19 12.94 -7.85
N ASP A 139 2.90 12.84 -8.96
CA ASP A 139 3.98 13.78 -9.32
C ASP A 139 3.59 14.73 -10.48
N MET A 140 2.32 14.71 -10.91
CA MET A 140 1.81 15.56 -12.00
C MET A 140 1.34 16.93 -11.49
N SER A 141 1.21 17.89 -12.41
CA SER A 141 0.48 19.11 -12.11
C SER A 141 -1.01 18.79 -11.88
N PHE A 142 -1.70 19.59 -11.08
CA PHE A 142 -3.15 19.40 -10.84
C PHE A 142 -3.94 19.31 -12.15
N LYS A 143 -3.58 20.15 -13.14
CA LYS A 143 -4.25 20.18 -14.44
C LYS A 143 -4.01 18.88 -15.21
N ASP A 144 -2.76 18.43 -15.29
CA ASP A 144 -2.44 17.22 -16.05
C ASP A 144 -2.99 15.97 -15.36
N HIS A 145 -3.01 15.94 -14.02
CA HIS A 145 -3.63 14.86 -13.24
C HIS A 145 -5.15 14.79 -13.49
N ALA A 146 -5.83 15.94 -13.56
CA ALA A 146 -7.25 15.99 -13.90
C ALA A 146 -7.51 15.45 -15.33
N LEU A 147 -6.66 15.81 -16.30
CA LEU A 147 -6.76 15.30 -17.67
C LEU A 147 -6.54 13.77 -17.74
N LEU A 148 -5.54 13.25 -17.03
CA LEU A 148 -5.33 11.80 -16.90
C LEU A 148 -6.55 11.11 -16.28
N SER A 149 -7.15 11.72 -15.26
CA SER A 149 -8.36 11.19 -14.63
C SER A 149 -9.51 11.08 -15.63
N ASP A 150 -9.74 12.11 -16.43
CA ASP A 150 -10.80 12.14 -17.44
C ASP A 150 -10.57 11.10 -18.54
N GLU A 151 -9.32 10.98 -19.03
CA GLU A 151 -8.91 9.99 -20.03
C GLU A 151 -9.24 8.56 -19.60
N HIS A 152 -9.03 8.23 -18.32
CA HIS A 152 -9.34 6.91 -17.79
C HIS A 152 -10.80 6.75 -17.34
N ARG A 153 -11.50 7.83 -16.98
CA ARG A 153 -12.88 7.78 -16.43
C ARG A 153 -13.95 7.73 -17.52
N PHE A 154 -13.79 8.47 -18.61
CA PHE A 154 -14.82 8.56 -19.64
C PHE A 154 -15.09 7.26 -20.39
N PRO A 155 -14.07 6.48 -20.82
CA PRO A 155 -14.31 5.20 -21.51
C PRO A 155 -15.09 4.19 -20.68
N LEU A 156 -15.07 4.30 -19.35
CA LEU A 156 -15.82 3.40 -18.46
C LEU A 156 -17.34 3.52 -18.64
N ASN A 157 -17.84 4.68 -19.10
CA ASN A 157 -19.28 4.90 -19.31
C ASN A 157 -19.87 3.98 -20.40
N ASP A 158 -19.03 3.49 -21.31
CA ASP A 158 -19.45 2.62 -22.41
C ASP A 158 -19.31 1.13 -22.10
N SER A 159 -18.71 0.78 -20.95
CA SER A 159 -18.46 -0.60 -20.52
C SER A 159 -19.73 -1.38 -20.19
N GLU A 160 -19.69 -2.70 -20.37
CA GLU A 160 -20.77 -3.58 -19.93
C GLU A 160 -20.91 -3.59 -18.40
N ASP A 161 -19.79 -3.47 -17.67
CA ASP A 161 -19.78 -3.33 -16.22
C ASP A 161 -20.58 -2.10 -15.75
N PHE A 162 -20.49 -0.96 -16.45
CA PHE A 162 -21.26 0.22 -16.09
C PHE A 162 -22.76 0.04 -16.38
N LYS A 163 -23.12 -0.59 -17.50
CA LYS A 163 -24.52 -0.93 -17.82
C LYS A 163 -25.10 -1.88 -16.79
N GLU A 164 -24.34 -2.89 -16.40
CA GLU A 164 -24.70 -3.84 -15.33
C GLU A 164 -24.88 -3.14 -13.98
N ALA A 165 -24.02 -2.17 -13.63
CA ALA A 165 -24.19 -1.38 -12.41
C ALA A 165 -25.53 -0.63 -12.40
N LEU A 166 -25.90 0.00 -13.52
CA LEU A 166 -27.17 0.71 -13.65
C LEU A 166 -28.38 -0.25 -13.56
N ALA A 167 -28.31 -1.41 -14.22
CA ALA A 167 -29.36 -2.42 -14.17
C ALA A 167 -29.52 -3.00 -12.75
N ALA A 168 -28.41 -3.39 -12.10
CA ALA A 168 -28.42 -3.92 -10.75
C ALA A 168 -28.99 -2.92 -9.73
N PHE A 169 -28.66 -1.63 -9.89
CA PHE A 169 -29.20 -0.55 -9.06
C PHE A 169 -30.71 -0.41 -9.24
N ALA A 170 -31.21 -0.40 -10.49
CA ALA A 170 -32.64 -0.32 -10.78
C ALA A 170 -33.43 -1.53 -10.24
N GLU A 171 -32.81 -2.71 -10.23
CA GLU A 171 -33.40 -3.97 -9.75
C GLU A 171 -33.20 -4.20 -8.24
N GLY A 172 -32.46 -3.35 -7.53
CA GLY A 172 -32.18 -3.51 -6.11
C GLY A 172 -31.32 -4.73 -5.76
N ARG A 173 -30.49 -5.21 -6.71
CA ARG A 173 -29.59 -6.36 -6.53
C ARG A 173 -28.13 -5.92 -6.54
N LYS A 174 -27.24 -6.87 -6.20
CA LYS A 174 -25.78 -6.65 -6.34
C LYS A 174 -25.36 -6.82 -7.80
N PRO A 175 -24.47 -5.97 -8.33
CA PRO A 175 -23.94 -6.11 -9.68
C PRO A 175 -22.98 -7.30 -9.78
N VAL A 176 -22.89 -7.89 -10.97
CA VAL A 176 -21.95 -8.96 -11.32
C VAL A 176 -21.06 -8.47 -12.46
N PHE A 177 -19.89 -7.94 -12.10
CA PHE A 177 -18.93 -7.41 -13.04
C PHE A 177 -18.13 -8.50 -13.75
N LYS A 178 -17.80 -8.26 -15.02
CA LYS A 178 -17.03 -9.15 -15.91
C LYS A 178 -15.72 -8.54 -16.38
N GLY A 179 -15.51 -7.23 -16.18
CA GLY A 179 -14.30 -6.53 -16.62
C GLY A 179 -14.29 -6.20 -18.11
N CYS A 180 -15.46 -5.96 -18.70
CA CYS A 180 -15.64 -5.59 -20.11
C CYS A 180 -16.69 -4.48 -20.26
#